data_AF-A0A382IU73-F1
#
_entry.id   AF-A0A382IU73-F1
#
_cell.length_a   1.000
_cell.length_b   1.000
_cell.length_c   1.000
_cell.angle_alpha   90.00
_cell.angle_beta   90.00
_cell.angle_gamma   90.00
#
_symmetry.space_group_name_H-M   'P 1'
#
loop_
_entity.id
_entity.type
_entity.pdbx_description
1 polymer ?
#
loop_
_entity_poly.entity_id
_entity_poly.type
_entity_poly.pdbx_seq_one_letter_code
_entity_poly.pdbx_strand_id
1 'polypeptide(L)'
;MLGNAFSAAFMHKQVLVRHPWEFVDFDFGIYWDSWAHANQTNHADGIFALGDRWQTRIMGGEVAYDWGDSRVQPGDSPTDTVSDPVHREHMIDTIRRLHGTQLRWVADYDETDAAARAGGEQVQKAFGYRFVIDEVRYAHQSAGGDATGSLVLSFAVRNTGSAPFYRDWPVEVSLLKPETREAVWSGRFADVDIRTWLPGDGWDAQARAYTSPAPTFLETGTFALSEDLARGRYILALAILDPAGMLPAVRFAIGNYYTGGRHPIGVIGIGATVDEAELPADSFGDPRTDQTLHYIY
;
A
#
# COMPACT_ATOMS: atom_id res chain seq x y z
N MET A 1 -1.44 16.69 31.91
CA MET A 1 -2.63 16.11 31.24
C MET A 1 -2.21 14.90 30.42
N LEU A 2 -3.15 13.98 30.16
CA LEU A 2 -2.89 12.66 29.58
C LEU A 2 -2.24 12.72 28.18
N GLY A 3 -2.63 13.67 27.32
CA GLY A 3 -2.08 13.79 25.97
C GLY A 3 -0.55 14.00 25.95
N ASN A 4 -0.02 14.90 26.80
CA ASN A 4 1.43 15.10 26.94
C ASN A 4 2.16 13.82 27.35
N ALA A 5 1.57 13.02 28.24
CA ALA A 5 2.16 11.77 28.67
C ALA A 5 2.22 10.74 27.53
N PHE A 6 1.16 10.65 26.72
CA PHE A 6 1.15 9.79 25.52
C PHE A 6 2.15 10.24 24.47
N SER A 7 2.22 11.55 24.16
CA SER A 7 3.21 12.08 23.22
C SER A 7 4.65 11.80 23.67
N ALA A 8 4.93 11.93 24.96
CA ALA A 8 6.25 11.63 25.52
C ALA A 8 6.58 10.14 25.53
N ALA A 9 5.60 9.27 25.80
CA ALA A 9 5.81 7.82 25.86
C ALA A 9 5.89 7.16 24.48
N PHE A 10 5.20 7.70 23.47
CA PHE A 10 5.00 7.08 22.16
C PHE A 10 5.56 7.90 21.00
N MET A 11 6.81 8.39 21.14
CA MET A 11 7.48 9.26 20.16
C MET A 11 7.59 8.69 18.73
N HIS A 12 7.54 7.36 18.58
CA HIS A 12 7.67 6.68 17.28
C HIS A 12 6.45 5.83 16.92
N LYS A 13 5.34 5.97 17.65
CA LYS A 13 4.09 5.22 17.41
C LYS A 13 2.96 6.18 17.10
N GLN A 14 2.02 5.71 16.28
CA GLN A 14 0.81 6.44 15.96
C GLN A 14 -0.15 6.25 17.15
N VAL A 15 -0.50 7.34 17.83
CA VAL A 15 -1.51 7.33 18.90
C VAL A 15 -2.86 7.63 18.27
N LEU A 16 -3.87 6.83 18.61
CA LEU A 16 -5.24 6.99 18.13
C LEU A 16 -6.18 7.31 19.29
N VAL A 17 -7.11 8.22 19.06
CA VAL A 17 -8.19 8.56 20.01
C VAL A 17 -9.54 8.21 19.42
N ARG A 18 -10.51 7.88 20.27
CA ARG A 18 -11.80 7.37 19.80
C ARG A 18 -12.64 8.43 19.12
N HIS A 19 -12.66 9.63 19.70
CA HIS A 19 -13.53 10.71 19.28
C HIS A 19 -12.72 11.88 18.70
N PRO A 20 -13.10 12.43 17.53
CA PRO A 20 -12.35 13.50 16.88
C PRO A 20 -12.40 14.85 17.62
N TRP A 21 -13.31 15.02 18.58
CA TRP A 21 -13.40 16.19 19.45
C TRP A 21 -12.64 16.04 20.77
N GLU A 22 -11.96 14.92 21.00
CA GLU A 22 -11.08 14.72 22.15
C GLU A 22 -9.62 14.95 21.76
N PHE A 23 -8.80 15.41 22.71
CA PHE A 23 -7.36 15.66 22.48
C PHE A 23 -7.07 16.57 21.28
N VAL A 24 -7.92 17.58 21.03
CA VAL A 24 -7.84 18.45 19.84
C VAL A 24 -6.54 19.26 19.74
N ASP A 25 -5.86 19.49 20.86
CA ASP A 25 -4.55 20.14 20.92
C ASP A 25 -3.39 19.21 20.51
N PHE A 26 -3.68 17.93 20.22
CA PHE A 26 -2.71 16.90 19.84
C PHE A 26 -2.98 16.41 18.42
N ASP A 27 -1.90 16.09 17.72
CA ASP A 27 -1.96 15.51 16.38
C ASP A 27 -2.07 13.98 16.48
N PHE A 28 -3.13 13.48 17.10
CA PHE A 28 -3.44 12.05 17.19
C PHE A 28 -4.38 11.62 16.06
N GLY A 29 -4.22 10.38 15.60
CA GLY A 29 -5.14 9.76 14.65
C GLY A 29 -6.46 9.35 15.31
N ILE A 30 -7.37 8.78 14.53
CA ILE A 30 -8.71 8.41 15.01
C ILE A 30 -8.93 6.90 14.97
N TYR A 31 -9.54 6.38 16.03
CA TYR A 31 -10.06 5.03 16.15
C TYR A 31 -11.57 5.07 16.39
N TRP A 32 -12.36 5.16 15.33
CA TRP A 32 -13.81 5.15 15.44
C TRP A 32 -14.33 3.71 15.54
N ASP A 33 -14.90 3.36 16.69
CA ASP A 33 -15.32 2.01 17.07
C ASP A 33 -16.65 1.55 16.44
N SER A 34 -17.25 2.36 15.57
CA SER A 34 -18.49 2.03 14.87
C SER A 34 -18.49 2.65 13.48
N TRP A 35 -17.39 2.46 12.77
CA TRP A 35 -17.16 3.00 11.43
C TRP A 35 -18.33 2.70 10.49
N ALA A 36 -18.71 3.72 9.72
CA ALA A 36 -19.83 3.71 8.78
C ALA A 36 -21.23 3.51 9.39
N HIS A 37 -21.38 3.51 10.72
CA HIS A 37 -22.67 3.26 11.36
C HIS A 37 -23.65 4.43 11.18
N ALA A 38 -24.90 4.13 10.81
CA ALA A 38 -25.93 5.14 10.47
C ALA A 38 -26.22 6.13 11.62
N ASN A 39 -26.20 5.68 12.87
CA ASN A 39 -26.46 6.53 14.03
C ASN A 39 -25.28 7.41 14.49
N GLN A 40 -24.10 7.33 13.84
CA GLN A 40 -22.89 8.08 14.24
C GLN A 40 -22.28 8.90 13.10
N THR A 41 -23.12 9.50 12.26
CA THR A 41 -22.68 10.45 11.24
C THR A 41 -21.84 11.60 11.81
N ASN A 42 -22.09 12.01 13.06
CA ASN A 42 -21.29 13.00 13.77
C ASN A 42 -19.80 12.62 13.92
N HIS A 43 -19.47 11.33 14.02
CA HIS A 43 -18.07 10.88 14.03
C HIS A 43 -17.43 11.04 12.66
N ALA A 44 -18.14 10.64 11.60
CA ALA A 44 -17.68 10.83 10.24
C ALA A 44 -17.42 12.32 9.93
N ASP A 45 -18.35 13.20 10.31
CA ASP A 45 -18.21 14.64 10.13
C ASP A 45 -17.09 15.22 11.00
N GLY A 46 -16.93 14.71 12.22
CA GLY A 46 -15.82 15.10 13.10
C GLY A 46 -14.46 14.69 12.54
N ILE A 47 -14.31 13.48 11.99
CA ILE A 47 -13.07 13.02 11.34
C ILE A 47 -12.80 13.88 10.10
N PHE A 48 -13.82 14.12 9.28
CA PHE A 48 -13.71 14.95 8.09
C PHE A 48 -13.26 16.39 8.43
N ALA A 49 -13.75 16.96 9.54
CA ALA A 49 -13.37 18.28 10.01
C ALA A 49 -11.91 18.39 10.48
N LEU A 50 -11.19 17.28 10.65
CA LEU A 50 -9.74 17.30 10.96
C LEU A 50 -8.87 17.68 9.75
N GLY A 51 -9.46 17.79 8.56
CA GLY A 51 -8.76 18.18 7.34
C GLY A 51 -7.62 17.22 7.02
N ASP A 52 -6.44 17.76 6.70
CA ASP A 52 -5.26 17.01 6.23
C ASP A 52 -4.58 16.12 7.26
N ARG A 53 -5.17 15.94 8.46
CA ARG A 53 -4.58 15.09 9.50
C ARG A 53 -4.33 13.66 9.02
N TRP A 54 -5.17 13.16 8.14
CA TRP A 54 -5.02 11.82 7.53
C TRP A 54 -3.72 11.66 6.73
N GLN A 55 -3.09 12.75 6.26
CA GLN A 55 -1.83 12.66 5.51
C GLN A 55 -0.67 12.17 6.38
N THR A 56 -0.77 12.32 7.71
CA THR A 56 0.31 11.96 8.63
C THR A 56 -0.14 11.10 9.81
N ARG A 57 -1.46 10.95 10.03
CA ARG A 57 -2.06 10.16 11.11
C ARG A 57 -3.10 9.20 10.57
N ILE A 58 -3.14 8.03 11.18
CA ILE A 58 -4.07 6.96 10.80
C ILE A 58 -5.50 7.38 11.16
N MET A 59 -6.41 7.21 10.20
CA MET A 59 -7.85 7.17 10.43
C MET A 59 -8.31 5.72 10.27
N GLY A 60 -9.00 5.17 11.27
CA GLY A 60 -9.48 3.79 11.23
C GLY A 60 -10.34 3.45 12.43
N GLY A 61 -10.48 2.16 12.72
CA GLY A 61 -11.25 1.70 13.88
C GLY A 61 -11.88 0.32 13.70
N GLU A 62 -13.14 0.20 14.12
CA GLU A 62 -13.95 -1.03 14.09
C GLU A 62 -15.27 -0.78 13.36
N VAL A 63 -15.84 -1.84 12.80
CA VAL A 63 -17.20 -1.83 12.27
C VAL A 63 -18.08 -2.60 13.25
N ALA A 64 -19.05 -1.92 13.86
CA ALA A 64 -19.91 -2.51 14.89
C ALA A 64 -21.22 -3.05 14.30
N TYR A 65 -21.66 -4.21 14.82
CA TYR A 65 -22.83 -4.95 14.33
C TYR A 65 -23.89 -5.20 15.40
N ASP A 66 -23.57 -4.94 16.66
CA ASP A 66 -24.32 -5.38 17.84
C ASP A 66 -25.19 -4.29 18.47
N TRP A 67 -25.32 -3.13 17.84
CA TRP A 67 -26.09 -2.01 18.38
C TRP A 67 -26.70 -1.11 17.30
N GLY A 68 -27.66 -0.28 17.71
CA GLY A 68 -28.25 0.78 16.88
C GLY A 68 -28.91 0.28 15.60
N ASP A 69 -28.88 1.11 14.56
CA ASP A 69 -29.38 0.78 13.23
C ASP A 69 -28.27 0.14 12.37
N SER A 70 -27.46 -0.77 12.94
CA SER A 70 -26.42 -1.51 12.22
C SER A 70 -26.96 -2.19 10.97
N ARG A 71 -28.21 -2.68 11.04
CA ARG A 71 -28.95 -3.27 9.92
C ARG A 71 -29.21 -2.34 8.73
N VAL A 72 -29.18 -1.03 8.96
CA VAL A 72 -29.32 -0.02 7.90
C VAL A 72 -27.95 0.25 7.29
N GLN A 73 -26.97 0.57 8.13
CA GLN A 73 -25.56 0.62 7.77
C GLN A 73 -24.75 0.36 9.05
N PRO A 74 -23.73 -0.52 9.03
CA PRO A 74 -23.04 -1.05 7.84
C PRO A 74 -23.54 -2.41 7.33
N GLY A 75 -24.65 -2.94 7.85
CA GLY A 75 -25.17 -4.29 7.60
C GLY A 75 -25.26 -5.11 8.89
N ASP A 76 -25.91 -6.28 8.84
CA ASP A 76 -26.16 -7.14 10.01
C ASP A 76 -24.93 -7.95 10.44
N SER A 77 -23.91 -8.06 9.59
CA SER A 77 -22.70 -8.84 9.83
C SER A 77 -21.55 -8.42 8.90
N PRO A 78 -20.29 -8.83 9.18
CA PRO A 78 -19.17 -8.62 8.26
C PRO A 78 -19.45 -9.14 6.84
N THR A 79 -20.01 -10.36 6.73
CA THR A 79 -20.39 -10.97 5.45
C THR A 79 -21.41 -10.13 4.71
N ASP A 80 -22.43 -9.64 5.41
CA ASP A 80 -23.48 -8.79 4.84
C ASP A 80 -22.91 -7.46 4.34
N THR A 81 -22.08 -6.79 5.15
CA THR A 81 -21.40 -5.53 4.78
C THR A 81 -20.65 -5.62 3.46
N VAL A 82 -19.94 -6.74 3.21
CA VAL A 82 -19.14 -6.88 2.00
C VAL A 82 -19.93 -7.48 0.83
N SER A 83 -20.90 -8.35 1.08
CA SER A 83 -21.65 -9.05 0.01
C SER A 83 -22.78 -8.21 -0.56
N ASP A 84 -23.55 -7.51 0.28
CA ASP A 84 -24.63 -6.63 -0.18
C ASP A 84 -24.05 -5.38 -0.85
N PRO A 85 -24.47 -5.04 -2.09
CA PRO A 85 -23.95 -3.87 -2.80
C PRO A 85 -24.16 -2.53 -2.09
N VAL A 86 -25.31 -2.31 -1.44
CA VAL A 86 -25.65 -1.05 -0.78
C VAL A 86 -24.77 -0.84 0.44
N HIS A 87 -24.59 -1.89 1.26
CA HIS A 87 -23.71 -1.84 2.42
C HIS A 87 -22.23 -1.70 2.00
N ARG A 88 -21.81 -2.47 0.99
CA ARG A 88 -20.43 -2.42 0.48
C ARG A 88 -20.08 -1.05 -0.09
N GLU A 89 -20.97 -0.44 -0.88
CA GLU A 89 -20.73 0.88 -1.46
C GLU A 89 -20.63 1.96 -0.39
N HIS A 90 -21.52 1.93 0.61
CA HIS A 90 -21.45 2.84 1.76
C HIS A 90 -20.14 2.67 2.55
N MET A 91 -19.71 1.43 2.78
CA MET A 91 -18.41 1.15 3.41
C MET A 91 -17.25 1.73 2.59
N ILE A 92 -17.22 1.49 1.28
CA ILE A 92 -16.18 2.06 0.39
C ILE A 92 -16.22 3.58 0.41
N ASP A 93 -17.40 4.20 0.38
CA ASP A 93 -17.54 5.65 0.38
C ASP A 93 -17.03 6.29 1.67
N THR A 94 -17.33 5.69 2.81
CA THR A 94 -16.80 6.18 4.10
C THR A 94 -15.29 6.01 4.20
N ILE A 95 -14.73 4.89 3.71
CA ILE A 95 -13.27 4.69 3.64
C ILE A 95 -12.62 5.77 2.76
N ARG A 96 -13.17 5.99 1.56
CA ARG A 96 -12.62 6.94 0.59
C ARG A 96 -12.73 8.39 1.08
N ARG A 97 -13.88 8.77 1.66
CA ARG A 97 -14.15 10.11 2.19
C ARG A 97 -13.31 10.46 3.40
N LEU A 98 -13.03 9.49 4.27
CA LEU A 98 -12.36 9.71 5.56
C LEU A 98 -10.91 9.20 5.57
N HIS A 99 -10.37 8.84 4.40
CA HIS A 99 -9.01 8.32 4.27
C HIS A 99 -8.72 7.10 5.18
N GLY A 100 -9.70 6.19 5.26
CA GLY A 100 -9.68 5.01 6.11
C GLY A 100 -8.49 4.09 5.78
N THR A 101 -7.67 3.81 6.79
CA THR A 101 -6.44 3.01 6.67
C THR A 101 -6.66 1.54 7.06
N GLN A 102 -7.39 1.30 8.15
CA GLN A 102 -7.62 -0.04 8.70
C GLN A 102 -8.94 -0.09 9.44
N LEU A 103 -9.68 -1.19 9.27
CA LEU A 103 -10.89 -1.49 10.01
C LEU A 103 -10.86 -2.93 10.50
N ARG A 104 -11.34 -3.14 11.73
CA ARG A 104 -11.52 -4.44 12.34
C ARG A 104 -12.99 -4.89 12.26
N TRP A 105 -13.21 -6.17 12.57
CA TRP A 105 -14.50 -6.88 12.57
C TRP A 105 -15.09 -7.09 11.18
N VAL A 106 -15.07 -6.10 10.29
CA VAL A 106 -15.46 -6.29 8.87
C VAL A 106 -14.57 -7.31 8.15
N ALA A 107 -13.37 -7.58 8.66
CA ALA A 107 -12.47 -8.62 8.14
C ALA A 107 -12.95 -10.05 8.47
N ASP A 108 -13.86 -10.24 9.43
CA ASP A 108 -14.37 -11.55 9.84
C ASP A 108 -15.54 -12.03 8.97
N TYR A 109 -15.59 -11.61 7.70
CA TYR A 109 -16.56 -12.10 6.74
C TYR A 109 -16.28 -13.56 6.38
N ASP A 110 -17.33 -14.27 5.97
CA ASP A 110 -17.20 -15.65 5.50
C ASP A 110 -16.47 -15.69 4.15
N GLU A 111 -15.19 -16.07 4.17
CA GLU A 111 -14.37 -16.16 2.95
C GLU A 111 -14.79 -17.31 2.00
N THR A 112 -15.63 -18.25 2.48
CA THR A 112 -16.18 -19.33 1.66
C THR A 112 -17.37 -18.85 0.81
N ASP A 113 -18.00 -17.74 1.20
CA ASP A 113 -19.02 -17.08 0.39
C ASP A 113 -18.37 -16.31 -0.78
N ALA A 114 -18.78 -16.64 -2.00
CA ALA A 114 -18.20 -16.07 -3.21
C ALA A 114 -18.50 -14.56 -3.38
N ALA A 115 -19.68 -14.10 -2.97
CA ALA A 115 -20.05 -12.70 -3.03
C ALA A 115 -19.31 -11.89 -1.95
N ALA A 116 -19.19 -12.44 -0.74
CA ALA A 116 -18.45 -11.81 0.34
C ALA A 116 -16.96 -11.70 0.01
N ARG A 117 -16.35 -12.75 -0.56
CA ARG A 117 -14.96 -12.70 -1.03
C ARG A 117 -14.75 -11.64 -2.12
N ALA A 118 -15.60 -11.60 -3.13
CA ALA A 118 -15.52 -10.60 -4.20
C ALA A 118 -15.73 -9.17 -3.68
N GLY A 119 -16.63 -8.99 -2.72
CA GLY A 119 -16.89 -7.72 -2.05
C GLY A 119 -15.72 -7.28 -1.15
N GLY A 120 -15.17 -8.20 -0.37
CA GLY A 120 -14.01 -7.99 0.48
C GLY A 120 -12.79 -7.53 -0.33
N GLU A 121 -12.56 -8.11 -1.52
CA GLU A 121 -11.51 -7.65 -2.44
C GLU A 121 -11.72 -6.20 -2.91
N GLN A 122 -12.97 -5.76 -3.11
CA GLN A 122 -13.28 -4.36 -3.48
C GLN A 122 -13.02 -3.41 -2.31
N VAL A 123 -13.48 -3.77 -1.11
CA VAL A 123 -13.28 -2.98 0.10
C VAL A 123 -11.78 -2.89 0.44
N GLN A 124 -11.03 -3.99 0.32
CA GLN A 124 -9.59 -4.02 0.57
C GLN A 124 -8.82 -3.07 -0.35
N LYS A 125 -9.23 -2.95 -1.63
CA LYS A 125 -8.63 -2.00 -2.59
C LYS A 125 -8.93 -0.53 -2.25
N ALA A 126 -9.90 -0.25 -1.38
CA ALA A 126 -10.21 1.10 -0.92
C ALA A 126 -9.34 1.54 0.25
N PHE A 127 -8.93 0.64 1.15
CA PHE A 127 -8.17 1.02 2.33
C PHE A 127 -6.77 1.56 2.03
N GLY A 128 -6.29 2.42 2.92
CA GLY A 128 -4.86 2.64 3.12
C GLY A 128 -4.13 3.00 1.84
N TYR A 129 -2.91 2.49 1.69
CA TYR A 129 -2.15 2.66 0.46
C TYR A 129 -2.56 1.61 -0.58
N ARG A 130 -2.44 1.99 -1.86
CA ARG A 130 -2.45 1.06 -2.99
C ARG A 130 -1.56 1.57 -4.11
N PHE A 131 -0.26 1.28 -4.03
CA PHE A 131 0.74 1.80 -4.97
C PHE A 131 0.72 1.06 -6.31
N VAL A 132 0.17 1.68 -7.34
CA VAL A 132 0.21 1.19 -8.73
C VAL A 132 1.46 1.75 -9.40
N ILE A 133 2.23 0.89 -10.06
CA ILE A 133 3.29 1.33 -10.96
C ILE A 133 2.70 1.42 -12.36
N ASP A 134 2.72 2.61 -12.94
CA ASP A 134 2.19 2.86 -14.29
C ASP A 134 3.25 2.58 -15.38
N GLU A 135 4.51 2.88 -15.06
CA GLU A 135 5.62 2.78 -16.01
C GLU A 135 6.92 2.54 -15.25
N VAL A 136 7.81 1.75 -15.84
CA VAL A 136 9.22 1.68 -15.44
C VAL A 136 10.08 1.87 -16.68
N ARG A 137 11.12 2.69 -16.57
CA ARG A 137 12.08 2.97 -17.64
C ARG A 137 13.47 2.60 -17.16
N TYR A 138 14.16 1.80 -17.96
CA TYR A 138 15.55 1.43 -17.74
C TYR A 138 16.18 1.02 -19.07
N ALA A 139 17.50 1.08 -19.15
CA ALA A 139 18.22 0.60 -20.33
C ALA A 139 18.23 -0.94 -20.33
N HIS A 140 17.94 -1.55 -21.48
CA HIS A 140 17.98 -3.01 -21.65
C HIS A 140 19.39 -3.59 -21.38
N GLN A 141 20.42 -2.76 -21.41
CA GLN A 141 21.81 -3.13 -21.15
C GLN A 141 22.45 -2.10 -20.23
N SER A 142 23.28 -2.55 -19.28
CA SER A 142 24.09 -1.65 -18.45
C SER A 142 25.07 -0.83 -19.31
N ALA A 143 25.21 0.46 -19.02
CA ALA A 143 26.14 1.32 -19.73
C ALA A 143 27.60 0.86 -19.52
N GLY A 144 28.41 0.77 -20.58
CA GLY A 144 29.86 0.52 -20.51
C GLY A 144 30.35 -0.86 -20.95
N GLY A 145 29.48 -1.87 -21.03
CA GLY A 145 29.89 -3.24 -21.44
C GLY A 145 30.78 -3.98 -20.43
N ASP A 146 31.03 -3.39 -19.27
CA ASP A 146 31.76 -3.92 -18.11
C ASP A 146 30.88 -3.93 -16.84
N ALA A 147 31.26 -4.76 -15.86
CA ALA A 147 30.53 -4.95 -14.60
C ALA A 147 30.60 -3.72 -13.66
N THR A 148 31.30 -2.67 -14.08
CA THR A 148 31.51 -1.38 -13.41
C THR A 148 30.53 -0.29 -13.88
N GLY A 149 29.56 -0.65 -14.72
CA GLY A 149 28.54 0.26 -15.21
C GLY A 149 27.61 0.80 -14.12
N SER A 150 26.79 1.80 -14.48
CA SER A 150 25.68 2.25 -13.67
C SER A 150 24.35 1.70 -14.19
N LEU A 151 23.47 1.32 -13.27
CA LEU A 151 22.06 1.09 -13.55
C LEU A 151 21.31 2.39 -13.27
N VAL A 152 20.67 2.94 -14.29
CA VAL A 152 19.72 4.04 -14.14
C VAL A 152 18.32 3.50 -14.38
N LEU A 153 17.42 3.75 -13.43
CA LEU A 153 16.04 3.32 -13.50
C LEU A 153 15.14 4.41 -12.95
N SER A 154 14.03 4.65 -13.65
CA SER A 154 12.95 5.50 -13.15
C SER A 154 11.62 4.77 -13.20
N PHE A 155 10.73 5.01 -12.24
CA PHE A 155 9.37 4.47 -12.27
C PHE A 155 8.33 5.52 -11.89
N ALA A 156 7.16 5.42 -12.51
CA ALA A 156 6.00 6.24 -12.22
C ALA A 156 5.05 5.46 -11.30
N VAL A 157 4.70 6.02 -10.15
CA VAL A 157 3.84 5.39 -9.15
C VAL A 157 2.68 6.31 -8.76
N ARG A 158 1.50 5.72 -8.53
CA ARG A 158 0.31 6.38 -7.99
C ARG A 158 -0.25 5.62 -6.82
N ASN A 159 -0.70 6.32 -5.79
CA ASN A 159 -1.46 5.71 -4.71
C ASN A 159 -2.97 5.75 -5.02
N THR A 160 -3.54 4.62 -5.43
CA THR A 160 -4.98 4.51 -5.73
C THR A 160 -5.81 4.07 -4.51
N GLY A 161 -5.18 3.98 -3.35
CA GLY A 161 -5.85 3.74 -2.06
C GLY A 161 -6.48 5.01 -1.50
N SER A 162 -6.78 5.03 -0.21
CA SER A 162 -7.38 6.18 0.49
C SER A 162 -6.46 6.84 1.50
N ALA A 163 -5.28 6.30 1.81
CA ALA A 163 -4.35 6.89 2.78
C ALA A 163 -2.89 6.64 2.36
N PRO A 164 -1.93 7.42 2.88
CA PRO A 164 -0.52 7.19 2.62
C PRO A 164 -0.02 5.95 3.38
N PHE A 165 1.20 5.53 3.04
CA PHE A 165 1.96 4.62 3.90
C PHE A 165 2.72 5.45 4.94
N TYR A 166 2.50 5.21 6.23
CA TYR A 166 2.97 6.10 7.31
C TYR A 166 4.38 5.81 7.83
N ARG A 167 5.17 4.97 7.13
CA ARG A 167 6.52 4.59 7.55
C ARG A 167 7.52 4.84 6.43
N ASP A 168 8.72 5.24 6.83
CA ASP A 168 9.83 5.51 5.93
C ASP A 168 10.52 4.18 5.58
N TRP A 169 9.90 3.42 4.69
CA TRP A 169 10.39 2.11 4.27
C TRP A 169 11.11 2.23 2.93
N PRO A 170 12.34 1.70 2.82
CA PRO A 170 13.15 1.89 1.63
C PRO A 170 12.61 1.10 0.45
N VAL A 171 12.70 1.72 -0.73
CA VAL A 171 12.47 1.05 -2.01
C VAL A 171 13.78 0.43 -2.48
N GLU A 172 13.71 -0.84 -2.88
CA GLU A 172 14.81 -1.62 -3.43
C GLU A 172 14.59 -1.84 -4.93
N VAL A 173 15.68 -1.76 -5.69
CA VAL A 173 15.85 -2.42 -6.99
C VAL A 173 16.78 -3.62 -6.82
N SER A 174 16.49 -4.72 -7.51
CA SER A 174 17.26 -5.95 -7.41
C SER A 174 17.44 -6.62 -8.77
N LEU A 175 18.53 -7.37 -8.90
CA LEU A 175 18.81 -8.22 -10.06
C LEU A 175 18.71 -9.67 -9.62
N LEU A 176 17.78 -10.39 -10.25
CA LEU A 176 17.49 -11.79 -9.95
C LEU A 176 18.06 -12.68 -11.05
N LYS A 177 18.60 -13.84 -10.65
CA LYS A 177 18.93 -14.91 -11.61
C LYS A 177 17.64 -15.39 -12.31
N PRO A 178 17.59 -15.49 -13.65
CA PRO A 178 16.37 -15.91 -14.36
C PRO A 178 15.87 -17.31 -13.94
N GLU A 179 16.78 -18.24 -13.64
CA GLU A 179 16.46 -19.64 -13.38
C GLU A 179 15.98 -19.87 -11.94
N THR A 180 16.60 -19.19 -10.98
CA THR A 180 16.33 -19.41 -9.54
C THR A 180 15.52 -18.30 -8.89
N ARG A 181 15.41 -17.13 -9.55
CA ARG A 181 14.81 -15.90 -9.01
C ARG A 181 15.50 -15.35 -7.76
N GLU A 182 16.68 -15.89 -7.43
CA GLU A 182 17.51 -15.45 -6.33
C GLU A 182 18.08 -14.06 -6.63
N ALA A 183 17.94 -13.13 -5.68
CA ALA A 183 18.57 -11.82 -5.76
C ALA A 183 20.09 -11.93 -5.56
N VAL A 184 20.86 -11.58 -6.58
CA VAL A 184 22.34 -11.61 -6.53
C VAL A 184 22.96 -10.24 -6.39
N TRP A 185 22.15 -9.20 -6.56
CA TRP A 185 22.53 -7.81 -6.35
C TRP A 185 21.28 -7.01 -6.01
N SER A 186 21.43 -6.00 -5.15
CA SER A 186 20.39 -5.00 -4.93
C SER A 186 20.96 -3.62 -4.63
N GLY A 187 20.14 -2.60 -4.87
CA GLY A 187 20.40 -1.20 -4.57
C GLY A 187 19.13 -0.56 -3.98
N ARG A 188 19.31 0.49 -3.19
CA ARG A 188 18.18 1.23 -2.58
C ARG A 188 18.14 2.63 -3.14
N PHE A 189 16.93 3.11 -3.42
CA PHE A 189 16.76 4.51 -3.81
C PHE A 189 17.06 5.38 -2.59
N ALA A 190 18.01 6.31 -2.73
CA ALA A 190 18.45 7.15 -1.62
C ALA A 190 17.42 8.23 -1.26
N ASP A 191 16.73 8.77 -2.27
CA ASP A 191 15.90 9.97 -2.14
C ASP A 191 14.39 9.70 -2.27
N VAL A 192 13.97 8.42 -2.24
CA VAL A 192 12.56 8.04 -2.33
C VAL A 192 11.94 7.98 -0.93
N ASP A 193 10.92 8.80 -0.69
CA ASP A 193 10.10 8.76 0.51
C ASP A 193 8.67 8.32 0.18
N ILE A 194 8.35 7.06 0.44
CA ILE A 194 7.03 6.49 0.08
C ILE A 194 5.87 7.08 0.90
N ARG A 195 6.15 7.85 1.96
CA ARG A 195 5.12 8.57 2.74
C ARG A 195 4.54 9.74 1.94
N THR A 196 5.29 10.27 0.98
CA THR A 196 4.84 11.40 0.14
C THR A 196 3.97 10.93 -1.03
N TRP A 197 3.85 9.63 -1.27
CA TRP A 197 2.96 9.06 -2.28
C TRP A 197 1.50 9.12 -1.82
N LEU A 198 0.97 10.34 -1.76
CA LEU A 198 -0.38 10.63 -1.30
C LEU A 198 -1.45 10.11 -2.29
N PRO A 199 -2.61 9.64 -1.79
CA PRO A 199 -3.77 9.31 -2.60
C PRO A 199 -4.46 10.58 -3.13
N GLY A 200 -5.55 10.39 -3.87
CA GLY A 200 -6.47 11.49 -4.20
C GLY A 200 -7.27 11.94 -2.97
N ASP A 201 -7.96 13.06 -3.10
CA ASP A 201 -8.76 13.70 -2.04
C ASP A 201 -10.09 14.26 -2.59
N GLY A 202 -11.06 14.48 -1.69
CA GLY A 202 -12.39 14.98 -1.99
C GLY A 202 -13.21 13.95 -2.74
N TRP A 203 -13.48 12.80 -2.13
CA TRP A 203 -14.25 11.71 -2.74
C TRP A 203 -15.67 12.14 -3.09
N ASP A 204 -16.04 12.00 -4.37
CA ASP A 204 -17.39 12.13 -4.87
C ASP A 204 -18.00 10.73 -5.05
N ALA A 205 -18.94 10.39 -4.16
CA ALA A 205 -19.61 9.09 -4.17
C ALA A 205 -20.50 8.87 -5.41
N GLN A 206 -21.03 9.93 -6.04
CA GLN A 206 -21.82 9.81 -7.27
C GLN A 206 -20.92 9.57 -8.47
N ALA A 207 -19.82 10.33 -8.59
CA ALA A 207 -18.86 10.18 -9.68
C ALA A 207 -17.94 8.95 -9.51
N ARG A 208 -17.92 8.34 -8.32
CA ARG A 208 -17.00 7.25 -7.94
C ARG A 208 -15.54 7.63 -8.15
N ALA A 209 -15.19 8.88 -7.86
CA ALA A 209 -13.87 9.44 -8.09
C ALA A 209 -13.50 10.51 -7.07
N TYR A 210 -12.20 10.68 -6.84
CA TYR A 210 -11.70 11.85 -6.13
C TYR A 210 -11.76 13.08 -7.03
N THR A 211 -12.27 14.19 -6.49
CA THR A 211 -12.26 15.49 -7.17
C THR A 211 -10.84 16.03 -7.37
N SER A 212 -9.93 15.73 -6.43
CA SER A 212 -8.49 15.84 -6.62
C SER A 212 -7.90 14.45 -6.85
N PRO A 213 -7.62 14.04 -8.09
CA PRO A 213 -7.13 12.69 -8.37
C PRO A 213 -5.74 12.45 -7.76
N ALA A 214 -5.42 11.17 -7.52
CA ALA A 214 -4.10 10.77 -7.03
C ALA A 214 -3.00 11.21 -8.03
N PRO A 215 -2.00 11.99 -7.59
CA PRO A 215 -0.90 12.41 -8.45
C PRO A 215 0.02 11.24 -8.80
N THR A 216 0.68 11.35 -9.95
CA THR A 216 1.77 10.43 -10.34
C THR A 216 3.10 10.98 -9.84
N PHE A 217 3.84 10.14 -9.11
CA PHE A 217 5.19 10.44 -8.63
C PHE A 217 6.20 9.74 -9.54
N LEU A 218 7.18 10.50 -10.03
CA LEU A 218 8.27 9.96 -10.84
C LEU A 218 9.51 9.84 -9.98
N GLU A 219 9.89 8.61 -9.68
CA GLU A 219 11.09 8.30 -8.92
C GLU A 219 12.22 7.90 -9.86
N THR A 220 13.45 8.31 -9.54
CA THR A 220 14.64 7.96 -10.32
C THR A 220 15.77 7.54 -9.39
N GLY A 221 16.46 6.46 -9.75
CA GLY A 221 17.62 5.95 -9.04
C GLY A 221 18.79 5.74 -10.00
N THR A 222 19.99 6.01 -9.51
CA THR A 222 21.25 5.64 -10.16
C THR A 222 22.04 4.77 -9.20
N PHE A 223 22.45 3.59 -9.67
CA PHE A 223 23.07 2.57 -8.83
C PHE A 223 24.38 2.13 -9.45
N ALA A 224 25.44 2.12 -8.63
CA ALA A 224 26.71 1.51 -9.03
C ALA A 224 26.56 -0.02 -8.98
N LEU A 225 26.93 -0.69 -10.06
CA LEU A 225 27.01 -2.15 -10.09
C LEU A 225 28.33 -2.62 -9.47
N SER A 226 28.32 -3.81 -8.89
CA SER A 226 29.52 -4.42 -8.30
C SER A 226 30.40 -5.05 -9.39
N GLU A 227 31.72 -4.91 -9.28
CA GLU A 227 32.68 -5.60 -10.17
C GLU A 227 32.53 -7.13 -10.12
N ASP A 228 32.06 -7.66 -8.98
CA ASP A 228 31.83 -9.09 -8.77
C ASP A 228 30.54 -9.60 -9.42
N LEU A 229 29.69 -8.72 -9.94
CA LEU A 229 28.46 -9.11 -10.61
C LEU A 229 28.80 -9.73 -11.97
N ALA A 230 28.49 -11.02 -12.12
CA ALA A 230 28.75 -11.73 -13.36
C ALA A 230 28.03 -11.07 -14.55
N ARG A 231 28.66 -11.15 -15.72
CA ARG A 231 28.01 -10.73 -16.96
C ARG A 231 26.92 -11.72 -17.33
N GLY A 232 25.79 -11.22 -17.82
CA GLY A 232 24.69 -12.08 -18.24
C GLY A 232 23.32 -11.42 -18.22
N ARG A 233 22.31 -12.27 -18.35
CA ARG A 233 20.89 -11.90 -18.32
C ARG A 233 20.37 -11.98 -16.89
N TYR A 234 19.59 -10.97 -16.49
CA TYR A 234 18.96 -10.87 -15.19
C TYR A 234 17.51 -10.42 -15.30
N ILE A 235 16.73 -10.70 -14.26
CA ILE A 235 15.42 -10.10 -14.07
C ILE A 235 15.58 -8.92 -13.11
N LEU A 236 15.23 -7.73 -13.58
CA LEU A 236 15.11 -6.53 -12.77
C LEU A 236 13.83 -6.60 -11.96
N ALA A 237 13.89 -6.35 -10.65
CA ALA A 237 12.72 -6.37 -9.78
C ALA A 237 12.73 -5.21 -8.77
N LEU A 238 11.55 -4.77 -8.35
CA LEU A 238 11.34 -3.77 -7.31
C LEU A 238 10.73 -4.39 -6.05
N ALA A 239 11.02 -3.81 -4.89
CA ALA A 239 10.39 -4.15 -3.63
C ALA A 239 10.37 -2.96 -2.67
N ILE A 240 9.46 -2.98 -1.69
CA ILE A 240 9.49 -2.08 -0.54
C ILE A 240 9.82 -2.94 0.68
N LEU A 241 10.91 -2.60 1.35
CA LEU A 241 11.49 -3.44 2.39
C LEU A 241 11.04 -3.00 3.79
N ASP A 242 10.79 -3.94 4.69
CA ASP A 242 10.72 -3.65 6.12
C ASP A 242 12.13 -3.33 6.65
N PRO A 243 12.38 -2.13 7.23
CA PRO A 243 13.67 -1.75 7.79
C PRO A 243 14.20 -2.68 8.89
N ALA A 244 13.34 -3.46 9.56
CA ALA A 244 13.79 -4.35 10.64
C ALA A 244 14.67 -5.51 10.12
N GLY A 245 14.34 -6.04 8.94
CA GLY A 245 15.06 -7.16 8.32
C GLY A 245 15.61 -6.89 6.93
N MET A 246 15.28 -5.73 6.34
CA MET A 246 15.53 -5.41 4.93
C MET A 246 14.96 -6.46 3.98
N LEU A 247 13.78 -6.99 4.33
CA LEU A 247 13.07 -7.99 3.54
C LEU A 247 11.85 -7.35 2.84
N PRO A 248 11.49 -7.78 1.61
CA PRO A 248 10.27 -7.34 0.96
C PRO A 248 9.05 -7.60 1.86
N ALA A 249 8.23 -6.57 2.08
CA ALA A 249 7.09 -6.66 3.00
C ALA A 249 5.88 -5.85 2.52
N VAL A 250 6.08 -4.71 1.85
CA VAL A 250 5.00 -3.96 1.20
C VAL A 250 4.96 -4.28 -0.28
N ARG A 251 3.76 -4.62 -0.77
CA ARG A 251 3.51 -5.01 -2.16
C ARG A 251 3.05 -3.83 -3.01
N PHE A 252 3.60 -3.73 -4.20
CA PHE A 252 3.02 -2.92 -5.27
C PHE A 252 1.78 -3.60 -5.83
N ALA A 253 0.87 -2.79 -6.33
CA ALA A 253 -0.44 -3.22 -6.77
C ALA A 253 -0.47 -3.44 -8.29
N ILE A 254 0.49 -4.26 -8.75
CA ILE A 254 0.71 -4.70 -10.14
C ILE A 254 0.64 -6.23 -10.22
N GLY A 255 0.41 -6.78 -11.43
CA GLY A 255 0.29 -8.23 -11.64
C GLY A 255 1.61 -8.99 -11.47
N ASN A 256 2.74 -8.31 -11.68
CA ASN A 256 4.05 -8.94 -11.63
C ASN A 256 4.44 -9.22 -10.17
N TYR A 257 4.50 -10.50 -9.79
CA TYR A 257 4.86 -10.92 -8.43
C TYR A 257 5.66 -12.22 -8.46
N TYR A 258 6.74 -12.29 -7.68
CA TYR A 258 7.42 -13.54 -7.36
C TYR A 258 7.33 -13.82 -5.86
N THR A 259 7.21 -15.10 -5.52
CA THR A 259 7.26 -15.59 -4.13
C THR A 259 8.45 -15.01 -3.39
N GLY A 260 8.24 -14.50 -2.18
CA GLY A 260 9.23 -13.73 -1.43
C GLY A 260 9.08 -12.21 -1.57
N GLY A 261 8.04 -11.72 -2.26
CA GLY A 261 7.58 -10.33 -2.18
C GLY A 261 8.16 -9.35 -3.19
N ARG A 262 9.02 -9.81 -4.10
CA ARG A 262 9.58 -8.96 -5.16
C ARG A 262 8.66 -8.88 -6.36
N HIS A 263 8.61 -7.70 -6.98
CA HIS A 263 7.84 -7.43 -8.17
C HIS A 263 8.75 -7.35 -9.39
N PRO A 264 8.83 -8.41 -10.23
CA PRO A 264 9.71 -8.43 -11.38
C PRO A 264 9.19 -7.48 -12.47
N ILE A 265 10.05 -6.61 -13.00
CA ILE A 265 9.68 -5.57 -13.95
C ILE A 265 9.97 -6.02 -15.38
N GLY A 266 11.16 -6.56 -15.60
CA GLY A 266 11.61 -6.93 -16.93
C GLY A 266 13.01 -7.53 -16.92
N VAL A 267 13.49 -7.86 -18.10
CA VAL A 267 14.81 -8.44 -18.32
C VAL A 267 15.83 -7.34 -18.60
N ILE A 268 17.03 -7.50 -18.07
CA ILE A 268 18.17 -6.61 -18.28
C ILE A 268 19.45 -7.44 -18.53
N GLY A 269 20.30 -6.97 -19.43
CA GLY A 269 21.64 -7.50 -19.66
C GLY A 269 22.70 -6.71 -18.90
N ILE A 270 23.51 -7.39 -18.09
CA ILE A 270 24.70 -6.82 -17.45
C ILE A 270 25.91 -7.25 -18.26
N GLY A 271 26.53 -6.30 -18.96
CA GLY A 271 27.63 -6.59 -19.90
C GLY A 271 27.27 -7.61 -20.99
N ALA A 272 25.98 -7.75 -21.31
CA ALA A 272 25.43 -8.68 -22.29
C ALA A 272 24.24 -8.05 -23.03
N THR A 273 24.04 -8.43 -24.29
CA THR A 273 22.86 -8.02 -25.07
C THR A 273 21.67 -8.89 -24.70
N VAL A 274 20.50 -8.26 -24.54
CA VAL A 274 19.21 -8.93 -24.41
C VAL A 274 18.26 -8.37 -25.47
N ASP A 275 17.56 -9.27 -26.16
CA ASP A 275 16.69 -8.92 -27.29
C ASP A 275 15.27 -8.54 -26.85
N GLU A 276 14.84 -9.01 -25.67
CA GLU A 276 13.50 -8.79 -25.11
C GLU A 276 13.61 -8.39 -23.63
N ALA A 277 12.91 -7.31 -23.24
CA ALA A 277 12.73 -6.93 -21.84
C ALA A 277 11.52 -7.60 -21.17
N GLU A 278 10.56 -8.06 -21.95
CA GLU A 278 9.29 -8.53 -21.40
C GLU A 278 9.47 -9.87 -20.67
N LEU A 279 8.68 -10.04 -19.61
CA LEU A 279 8.58 -11.29 -18.88
C LEU A 279 7.29 -12.01 -19.29
N PRO A 280 7.30 -13.35 -19.38
CA PRO A 280 6.08 -14.11 -19.65
C PRO A 280 5.03 -13.85 -18.57
N ALA A 281 3.80 -13.52 -18.98
CA ALA A 281 2.72 -13.19 -18.05
C ALA A 281 2.32 -14.35 -17.13
N ASP A 282 2.51 -15.59 -17.58
CA ASP A 282 2.28 -16.83 -16.84
C ASP A 282 3.41 -17.15 -15.83
N SER A 283 4.47 -16.35 -15.78
CA SER A 283 5.59 -16.56 -14.86
C SER A 283 5.34 -16.05 -13.43
N PHE A 284 4.31 -15.21 -13.24
CA PHE A 284 4.00 -14.52 -11.98
C PHE A 284 3.19 -15.38 -11.02
N GLY A 285 3.50 -15.26 -9.73
CA GLY A 285 2.78 -15.95 -8.66
C GLY A 285 1.58 -15.15 -8.13
N ASP A 286 0.75 -15.82 -7.33
CA ASP A 286 -0.36 -15.18 -6.62
C ASP A 286 0.12 -14.70 -5.22
N PRO A 287 0.13 -13.39 -4.93
CA PRO A 287 0.50 -12.90 -3.61
C PRO A 287 -0.42 -13.37 -2.48
N ARG A 288 -1.66 -13.83 -2.77
CA ARG A 288 -2.57 -14.39 -1.76
C ARG A 288 -2.06 -15.71 -1.19
N THR A 289 -1.36 -16.51 -1.98
CA THR A 289 -0.89 -17.85 -1.56
C THR A 289 0.53 -17.85 -1.00
N ASP A 290 1.23 -16.71 -1.08
CA ASP A 290 2.59 -16.59 -0.57
C ASP A 290 2.63 -16.41 0.96
N GLN A 291 3.11 -17.45 1.64
CA GLN A 291 3.29 -17.49 3.10
C GLN A 291 4.75 -17.27 3.53
N THR A 292 5.64 -16.88 2.60
CA THR A 292 7.08 -16.71 2.90
C THR A 292 7.42 -15.37 3.52
N LEU A 293 6.53 -14.37 3.38
CA LEU A 293 6.73 -13.05 3.98
C LEU A 293 6.63 -13.11 5.50
N HIS A 294 7.60 -12.50 6.17
CA HIS A 294 7.68 -12.45 7.62
C HIS A 294 8.39 -11.17 8.07
N TYR A 295 8.12 -10.77 9.31
CA TYR A 295 8.79 -9.65 9.95
C TYR A 295 9.93 -10.18 10.83
N ILE A 296 11.07 -9.49 10.82
CA ILE A 296 12.14 -9.69 11.79
C ILE A 296 11.89 -8.70 12.93
N TYR A 297 11.94 -9.19 14.17
CA TYR A 297 11.66 -8.41 15.38
C TYR A 297 12.91 -8.12 16.19
#